data_AF-A0A917XNQ4-F1
#
_entry.id   AF-A0A917XNQ4-F1
#
_cell.length_a   1.000
_cell.length_b   1.000
_cell.length_c   1.000
_cell.angle_alpha   90.00
_cell.angle_beta   90.00
_cell.angle_gamma   90.00
#
_symmetry.space_group_name_H-M   'P 1'
#
loop_
_entity.id
_entity.type
_entity.pdbx_description
1 polymer ?
#
loop_
_entity_poly.entity_id
_entity_poly.type
_entity_poly.pdbx_seq_one_letter_code
_entity_poly.pdbx_strand_id
1 'polypeptide(L)'
;MTMGRHILHLRVDLPAEPDASLPERLRRLLETITPRVQMIEADSAVLDLTGALPYWRRDARGLTEVVQLRVLAHLGLRSSAGCAGNRMLAAMACAITPPGQLTVVEDSPEAISVFLRPRPVRELPGVGARTAATLAAYGLHTVGDVADVPQLTLQRLLGARAGRALHEHAQGSDTQVVDPTPTPASISSEHRFDRDELDPATHRRALLALADDLGARLRTSNQIASGLTCTIHYADRSSTRRNRVLSEATQHTVLLARAAYAIYNSLGLQRARVRSIALRADALRPVDLATRQLTLDAVDDKPLAIEAVADRARARFGHQVLYPAALATNSRTEMPSTGDRPVVEQTRPEDVLWMTRSRREAGPPPRGE
;
A
#
# COMPACT_ATOMS: atom_id res chain seq x y z
N MET A 1 5.66 34.01 24.92
CA MET A 1 4.78 33.51 23.85
C MET A 1 5.05 32.03 23.70
N THR A 2 4.17 31.17 24.17
CA THR A 2 4.26 29.74 23.87
C THR A 2 4.16 29.63 22.36
N MET A 3 5.23 29.25 21.67
CA MET A 3 5.17 29.12 20.22
C MET A 3 4.17 28.00 19.93
N GLY A 4 3.06 28.36 19.28
CA GLY A 4 2.08 27.40 18.78
C GLY A 4 2.79 26.36 17.92
N ARG A 5 2.26 25.14 17.89
CA ARG A 5 2.80 24.12 16.99
C ARG A 5 2.46 24.50 15.56
N HIS A 6 3.36 24.26 14.64
CA HIS A 6 3.14 24.51 13.22
C HIS A 6 3.37 23.22 12.45
N ILE A 7 2.27 22.53 12.15
CA ILE A 7 2.26 21.28 11.43
C ILE A 7 1.88 21.57 9.97
N LEU A 8 2.68 21.08 9.05
CA LEU A 8 2.45 21.16 7.61
C LEU A 8 2.04 19.78 7.09
N HIS A 9 0.91 19.71 6.40
CA HIS A 9 0.52 18.58 5.57
C HIS A 9 0.75 18.94 4.09
N LEU A 10 1.57 18.15 3.41
CA LEU A 10 1.94 18.34 2.02
C LEU A 10 1.41 17.17 1.19
N ARG A 11 0.77 17.47 0.05
CA ARG A 11 0.38 16.51 -0.98
C ARG A 11 1.00 16.92 -2.31
N VAL A 12 1.73 16.02 -2.98
CA VAL A 12 2.37 16.26 -4.28
C VAL A 12 1.53 15.65 -5.40
N ASP A 13 1.50 16.32 -6.55
CA ASP A 13 0.80 15.80 -7.73
C ASP A 13 1.69 14.76 -8.42
N LEU A 14 1.36 13.47 -8.27
CA LEU A 14 2.13 12.39 -8.90
C LEU A 14 1.85 12.31 -10.42
N PRO A 15 2.88 12.00 -11.24
CA PRO A 15 2.67 11.64 -12.63
C PRO A 15 2.00 10.25 -12.76
N ALA A 16 1.50 9.93 -13.95
CA ALA A 16 0.81 8.67 -14.23
C ALA A 16 1.67 7.43 -13.89
N GLU A 17 2.98 7.50 -14.12
CA GLU A 17 3.95 6.49 -13.69
C GLU A 17 4.99 7.12 -12.76
N PRO A 18 4.74 7.10 -11.44
CA PRO A 18 5.69 7.65 -10.48
C PRO A 18 6.89 6.71 -10.33
N ASP A 19 8.09 7.30 -10.34
CA ASP A 19 9.32 6.61 -9.99
C ASP A 19 9.21 6.01 -8.58
N ALA A 20 9.52 4.72 -8.43
CA ALA A 20 9.49 4.02 -7.15
C ALA A 20 10.40 4.66 -6.09
N SER A 21 11.43 5.41 -6.50
CA SER A 21 12.32 6.14 -5.60
C SER A 21 11.79 7.50 -5.13
N LEU A 22 10.67 7.98 -5.69
CA LEU A 22 10.11 9.32 -5.44
C LEU A 22 9.76 9.56 -3.97
N PRO A 23 9.10 8.65 -3.22
CA PRO A 23 8.78 8.89 -1.80
C PRO A 23 10.04 9.10 -0.96
N GLU A 24 11.11 8.34 -1.24
CA GLU A 24 12.38 8.43 -0.53
C GLU A 24 13.17 9.69 -0.90
N ARG A 25 13.09 10.13 -2.17
CA ARG A 25 13.65 11.42 -2.61
C ARG A 25 12.89 12.60 -1.98
N LEU A 26 11.56 12.53 -1.94
CA LEU A 26 10.70 13.51 -1.29
C LEU A 26 11.03 13.60 0.20
N ARG A 27 11.06 12.47 0.92
CA ARG A 27 11.43 12.41 2.34
C ARG A 27 12.77 13.09 2.59
N ARG A 28 13.82 12.71 1.86
CA ARG A 28 15.16 13.30 2.02
C ARG A 28 15.19 14.80 1.77
N LEU A 29 14.44 15.29 0.77
CA LEU A 29 14.33 16.73 0.51
C LEU A 29 13.66 17.45 1.68
N LEU A 30 12.55 16.90 2.19
CA LEU A 30 11.81 17.48 3.31
C LEU A 30 12.64 17.47 4.62
N GLU A 31 13.47 16.45 4.82
CA GLU A 31 14.37 16.35 5.98
C GLU A 31 15.46 17.43 6.00
N THR A 32 15.76 18.05 4.84
CA THR A 32 16.63 19.24 4.81
C THR A 32 15.99 20.49 5.41
N ILE A 33 14.67 20.48 5.64
CA ILE A 33 13.92 21.61 6.22
C ILE A 33 13.71 21.44 7.71
N THR A 34 13.25 20.24 8.12
CA THR A 34 13.02 19.86 9.52
C THR A 34 13.32 18.37 9.68
N PRO A 35 13.92 17.93 10.80
CA PRO A 35 14.13 16.50 11.06
C PRO A 35 12.83 15.74 11.37
N ARG A 36 11.71 16.45 11.60
CA ARG A 36 10.42 15.84 11.95
C ARG A 36 9.53 15.71 10.72
N VAL A 37 9.82 14.70 9.90
CA VAL A 37 9.08 14.37 8.69
C VAL A 37 8.48 12.97 8.81
N GLN A 38 7.18 12.87 8.57
CA GLN A 38 6.47 11.59 8.52
C GLN A 38 5.82 11.43 7.14
N MET A 39 6.21 10.39 6.41
CA MET A 39 5.52 9.99 5.17
C MET A 39 4.19 9.32 5.52
N ILE A 40 3.11 9.73 4.84
CA ILE A 40 1.76 9.16 5.05
C ILE A 40 1.43 8.19 3.92
N GLU A 41 1.53 8.70 2.69
CA GLU A 41 1.38 7.92 1.45
C GLU A 41 2.56 8.25 0.52
N ALA A 42 2.59 7.66 -0.68
CA ALA A 42 3.67 7.90 -1.63
C ALA A 42 3.74 9.37 -2.10
N ASP A 43 2.61 10.07 -2.07
CA ASP A 43 2.42 11.45 -2.51
C ASP A 43 2.23 12.45 -1.37
N SER A 44 2.25 12.00 -0.11
CA SER A 44 1.88 12.88 1.01
C SER A 44 2.78 12.69 2.24
N ALA A 45 3.06 13.83 2.88
CA ALA A 45 3.93 13.91 4.04
C ALA A 45 3.41 14.94 5.05
N VAL A 46 3.69 14.68 6.33
CA VAL A 46 3.43 15.61 7.43
C VAL A 46 4.74 16.02 8.05
N LEU A 47 4.91 17.32 8.28
CA LEU A 47 6.12 17.92 8.84
C LEU A 47 5.77 18.73 10.07
N ASP A 48 6.61 18.66 11.10
CA ASP A 48 6.58 19.62 12.21
C ASP A 48 7.60 20.73 11.94
N LEU A 49 7.08 21.91 11.59
CA LEU A 49 7.86 23.10 11.28
C LEU A 49 8.23 23.92 12.52
N THR A 50 7.65 23.62 13.68
CA THR A 50 7.74 24.46 14.90
C THR A 50 9.19 24.81 15.25
N GLY A 51 10.09 23.82 15.22
CA GLY A 51 11.53 24.04 15.50
C GLY A 51 12.33 24.64 14.33
N ALA A 52 11.79 24.57 13.11
CA ALA A 52 12.45 25.06 11.91
C ALA A 52 12.20 26.56 11.70
N LEU A 53 11.05 27.11 12.13
CA LEU A 53 10.71 28.53 11.94
C LEU A 53 11.80 29.50 12.41
N PRO A 54 12.38 29.37 13.62
CA PRO A 54 13.44 30.28 14.07
C PRO A 54 14.73 30.14 13.25
N TYR A 55 15.07 28.92 12.82
CA TYR A 55 16.26 28.65 12.01
C TYR A 55 16.15 29.31 10.62
N TRP A 56 14.98 29.18 9.98
CA TRP A 56 14.72 29.76 8.66
C TRP A 56 14.37 31.26 8.71
N ARG A 57 14.14 31.83 9.90
CA ARG A 57 13.68 33.21 10.11
C ARG A 57 12.44 33.55 9.27
N ARG A 58 11.49 32.62 9.25
CA ARG A 58 10.25 32.69 8.47
C ARG A 58 9.06 32.37 9.36
N ASP A 59 7.91 32.90 9.02
CA ASP A 59 6.64 32.46 9.57
C ASP A 59 6.19 31.13 8.92
N ALA A 60 5.12 30.55 9.44
CA ALA A 60 4.62 29.25 8.99
C ALA A 60 4.26 29.26 7.50
N ARG A 61 3.67 30.36 7.02
CA ARG A 61 3.35 30.56 5.60
C ARG A 61 4.62 30.61 4.75
N GLY A 62 5.56 31.49 5.08
CA GLY A 62 6.79 31.66 4.31
C GLY A 62 7.65 30.41 4.28
N LEU A 63 7.69 29.63 5.35
CA LEU A 63 8.40 28.34 5.35
C LEU A 63 7.68 27.29 4.51
N THR A 64 6.34 27.28 4.52
CA THR A 64 5.54 26.40 3.64
C THR A 64 5.80 26.71 2.17
N GLU A 65 5.86 27.99 1.78
CA GLU A 65 6.19 28.42 0.42
C GLU A 65 7.60 27.93 0.01
N VAL A 66 8.58 28.01 0.93
CA VAL A 66 9.94 27.47 0.69
C VAL A 66 9.90 25.95 0.45
N VAL A 67 9.10 25.21 1.21
CA VAL A 67 8.92 23.76 1.00
C VAL A 67 8.36 23.49 -0.40
N GLN A 68 7.27 24.16 -0.79
CA GLN A 68 6.66 23.97 -2.11
C GLN A 68 7.61 24.34 -3.26
N LEU A 69 8.34 25.46 -3.12
CA LEU A 69 9.35 25.89 -4.09
C LEU A 69 10.47 24.86 -4.25
N ARG A 70 10.96 24.29 -3.14
CA ARG A 70 12.00 23.25 -3.20
C ARG A 70 11.50 21.96 -3.83
N VAL A 71 10.29 21.53 -3.49
CA VAL A 71 9.66 20.35 -4.11
C VAL A 71 9.52 20.55 -5.61
N LEU A 72 9.06 21.73 -6.04
CA LEU A 72 8.97 22.07 -7.46
C LEU A 72 10.35 22.11 -8.13
N ALA A 73 11.34 22.76 -7.52
CA ALA A 73 12.66 22.93 -8.11
C ALA A 73 13.47 21.63 -8.20
N HIS A 74 13.40 20.75 -7.18
CA HIS A 74 14.21 19.54 -7.12
C HIS A 74 13.51 18.29 -7.69
N LEU A 75 12.18 18.23 -7.63
CA LEU A 75 11.41 17.06 -8.07
C LEU A 75 10.51 17.35 -9.28
N GLY A 76 10.34 18.63 -9.66
CA GLY A 76 9.44 19.00 -10.76
C GLY A 76 7.95 18.83 -10.42
N LEU A 77 7.61 18.64 -9.14
CA LEU A 77 6.25 18.34 -8.71
C LEU A 77 5.56 19.58 -8.15
N ARG A 78 4.32 19.80 -8.57
CA ARG A 78 3.42 20.73 -7.88
C ARG A 78 2.94 20.09 -6.58
N SER A 79 2.61 20.92 -5.61
CA SER A 79 2.13 20.46 -4.31
C SER A 79 1.04 21.35 -3.74
N SER A 80 0.09 20.76 -3.05
CA SER A 80 -0.88 21.43 -2.19
C SER A 80 -0.42 21.34 -0.75
N ALA A 81 -0.52 22.44 -0.01
CA ALA A 81 -0.09 22.50 1.38
C ALA A 81 -1.22 22.97 2.31
N GLY A 82 -1.26 22.41 3.51
CA GLY A 82 -2.08 22.88 4.62
C GLY A 82 -1.22 23.03 5.86
N CYS A 83 -1.20 24.21 6.48
CA CYS A 83 -0.45 24.45 7.70
C CYS A 83 -1.39 24.83 8.85
N ALA A 84 -1.24 24.23 10.03
CA ALA A 84 -2.08 24.51 11.19
C ALA A 84 -1.42 24.16 12.53
N GLY A 85 -2.13 24.42 13.63
CA GLY A 85 -1.73 24.10 15.01
C GLY A 85 -1.52 22.61 15.31
N ASN A 86 -2.15 21.73 14.55
CA ASN A 86 -2.08 20.28 14.73
C ASN A 86 -2.26 19.52 13.41
N ARG A 87 -2.04 18.21 13.46
CA ARG A 87 -2.05 17.33 12.28
C ARG A 87 -3.41 17.24 11.62
N MET A 88 -4.48 17.06 12.40
CA MET A 88 -5.85 17.05 11.88
C MET A 88 -6.16 18.32 11.06
N LEU A 89 -5.97 19.50 11.66
CA LEU A 89 -6.27 20.76 11.00
C LEU A 89 -5.41 20.98 9.75
N ALA A 90 -4.13 20.60 9.80
CA ALA A 90 -3.23 20.69 8.67
C ALA A 90 -3.68 19.80 7.50
N ALA A 91 -4.11 18.57 7.79
CA ALA A 91 -4.65 17.64 6.80
C ALA A 91 -5.96 18.16 6.18
N MET A 92 -6.89 18.66 7.02
CA MET A 92 -8.15 19.25 6.54
C MET A 92 -7.91 20.50 5.70
N ALA A 93 -6.94 21.34 6.06
CA ALA A 93 -6.55 22.51 5.29
C ALA A 93 -5.97 22.08 3.93
N CYS A 94 -5.05 21.11 3.93
CA CYS A 94 -4.46 20.57 2.69
C CYS A 94 -5.51 19.96 1.76
N ALA A 95 -6.53 19.29 2.31
CA ALA A 95 -7.59 18.64 1.54
C ALA A 95 -8.43 19.63 0.70
N ILE A 96 -8.67 20.84 1.21
CA ILE A 96 -9.38 21.89 0.46
C ILE A 96 -8.48 22.77 -0.38
N THR A 97 -7.17 22.72 -0.17
CA THR A 97 -6.21 23.54 -0.90
C THR A 97 -6.11 23.06 -2.35
N PRO A 98 -6.31 23.95 -3.35
CA PRO A 98 -6.11 23.60 -4.75
C PRO A 98 -4.65 23.18 -5.07
N PRO A 99 -4.41 22.47 -6.18
CA PRO A 99 -3.05 22.14 -6.63
C PRO A 99 -2.15 23.38 -6.77
N GLY A 100 -0.95 23.33 -6.18
CA GLY A 100 0.02 24.43 -6.23
C GLY A 100 -0.25 25.59 -5.27
N GLN A 101 -1.27 25.50 -4.41
CA GLN A 101 -1.61 26.53 -3.43
C GLN A 101 -1.26 26.07 -2.00
N LEU A 102 -1.40 26.97 -1.03
CA LEU A 102 -1.31 26.68 0.40
C LEU A 102 -2.49 27.30 1.15
N THR A 103 -2.91 26.65 2.23
CA THR A 103 -3.87 27.20 3.19
C THR A 103 -3.25 27.16 4.58
N VAL A 104 -3.31 28.27 5.33
CA VAL A 104 -2.84 28.35 6.71
C VAL A 104 -4.03 28.59 7.63
N VAL A 105 -4.19 27.75 8.65
CA VAL A 105 -5.15 27.93 9.74
C VAL A 105 -4.37 28.45 10.94
N GLU A 106 -4.69 29.66 11.38
CA GLU A 106 -4.06 30.26 12.55
C GLU A 106 -4.40 29.47 13.83
N ASP A 107 -3.45 29.42 14.76
CA ASP A 107 -3.59 28.72 16.04
C ASP A 107 -4.31 29.61 17.07
N SER A 108 -5.49 30.11 16.70
CA SER A 108 -6.41 30.84 17.57
C SER A 108 -7.76 30.15 17.62
N PRO A 109 -8.44 30.10 18.78
CA PRO A 109 -9.76 29.49 18.90
C PRO A 109 -10.77 30.05 17.89
N GLU A 110 -10.70 31.34 17.61
CA GLU A 110 -11.58 32.02 16.66
C GLU A 110 -11.31 31.55 15.22
N ALA A 111 -10.05 31.51 14.77
CA ALA A 111 -9.72 31.06 13.43
C ALA A 111 -10.02 29.58 13.22
N ILE A 112 -9.74 28.74 14.23
CA ILE A 112 -10.07 27.31 14.23
C ILE A 112 -11.60 27.13 14.12
N SER A 113 -12.37 27.89 14.90
CA SER A 113 -13.83 27.85 14.88
C SER A 113 -14.39 28.25 13.50
N VAL A 114 -13.91 29.35 12.92
CA VAL A 114 -14.29 29.82 11.57
C VAL A 114 -13.97 28.77 10.50
N PHE A 115 -12.81 28.10 10.62
CA PHE A 115 -12.38 27.08 9.68
C PHE A 115 -13.17 25.77 9.81
N LEU A 116 -13.45 25.32 11.04
CA LEU A 116 -14.02 24.00 11.31
C LEU A 116 -15.54 23.99 11.26
N ARG A 117 -16.20 24.89 11.99
CA ARG A 117 -17.65 24.80 12.24
C ARG A 117 -18.53 24.68 10.99
N PRO A 118 -18.31 25.42 9.89
CA PRO A 118 -19.17 25.32 8.70
C PRO A 118 -18.95 24.03 7.89
N ARG A 119 -17.92 23.24 8.20
CA ARG A 119 -17.59 22.04 7.41
C ARG A 119 -18.58 20.92 7.66
N PRO A 120 -18.83 20.06 6.67
CA PRO A 120 -19.64 18.88 6.87
C PRO A 120 -18.91 17.89 7.80
N VAL A 121 -19.66 17.22 8.67
CA VAL A 121 -19.12 16.33 9.70
C VAL A 121 -18.27 15.18 9.15
N ARG A 122 -18.55 14.75 7.91
CA ARG A 122 -17.81 13.70 7.19
C ARG A 122 -16.35 14.07 6.89
N GLU A 123 -15.99 15.35 6.95
CA GLU A 123 -14.61 15.80 6.76
C GLU A 123 -13.74 15.60 8.02
N LEU A 124 -14.35 15.36 9.18
CA LEU A 124 -13.58 15.07 10.39
C LEU A 124 -12.92 13.67 10.31
N PRO A 125 -11.65 13.53 10.73
CA PRO A 125 -11.01 12.23 10.82
C PRO A 125 -11.78 11.27 11.73
N GLY A 126 -11.93 10.03 11.27
CA GLY A 126 -12.67 8.98 11.99
C GLY A 126 -14.18 8.96 11.71
N VAL A 127 -14.72 9.92 10.96
CA VAL A 127 -16.12 9.92 10.53
C VAL A 127 -16.26 9.24 9.17
N GLY A 128 -16.43 7.92 9.19
CA GLY A 128 -16.78 7.15 7.99
C GLY A 128 -18.25 7.30 7.60
N ALA A 129 -18.63 6.75 6.44
CA ALA A 129 -20.00 6.83 5.90
C ALA A 129 -21.09 6.36 6.88
N ARG A 130 -20.82 5.29 7.66
CA ARG A 130 -21.76 4.79 8.68
C ARG A 130 -21.93 5.78 9.83
N THR A 131 -20.83 6.31 10.35
CA THR A 131 -20.86 7.32 11.43
C THR A 131 -21.56 8.58 10.98
N ALA A 132 -21.27 9.06 9.76
CA ALA A 132 -21.95 10.21 9.16
C ALA A 132 -23.46 9.97 9.00
N ALA A 133 -23.88 8.77 8.56
CA ALA A 133 -25.29 8.43 8.45
C ALA A 133 -25.99 8.39 9.82
N THR A 134 -25.33 7.83 10.85
CA THR A 134 -25.85 7.89 12.22
C THR A 134 -26.02 9.33 12.69
N LEU A 135 -25.00 10.18 12.54
CA LEU A 135 -25.06 11.58 12.96
C LEU A 135 -26.14 12.37 12.21
N ALA A 136 -26.27 12.15 10.90
CA ALA A 136 -27.31 12.76 10.07
C ALA A 136 -28.73 12.37 10.52
N ALA A 137 -28.94 11.13 11.01
CA ALA A 137 -30.23 10.72 11.56
C ALA A 137 -30.63 11.49 12.83
N TYR A 138 -29.66 12.11 13.52
CA TYR A 138 -29.87 13.01 14.65
C TYR A 138 -29.79 14.50 14.26
N GLY A 139 -29.79 14.82 12.96
CA GLY A 139 -29.72 16.20 12.46
C GLY A 139 -28.34 16.86 12.56
N LEU A 140 -27.29 16.08 12.82
CA LEU A 140 -25.92 16.60 12.94
C LEU A 140 -25.22 16.50 11.58
N HIS A 141 -25.16 17.60 10.85
CA HIS A 141 -24.64 17.65 9.49
C HIS A 141 -23.28 18.33 9.40
N THR A 142 -23.04 19.32 10.26
CA THR A 142 -21.81 20.12 10.29
C THR A 142 -20.95 19.79 11.51
N VAL A 143 -19.68 20.19 11.45
CA VAL A 143 -18.79 20.12 12.61
C VAL A 143 -19.28 21.02 13.74
N GLY A 144 -19.87 22.18 13.40
CA GLY A 144 -20.51 23.07 14.37
C GLY A 144 -21.63 22.37 15.15
N ASP A 145 -22.50 21.64 14.46
CA ASP A 145 -23.58 20.88 15.10
C ASP A 145 -23.03 19.88 16.12
N VAL A 146 -21.96 19.17 15.76
CA VAL A 146 -21.30 18.19 16.64
C VAL A 146 -20.57 18.87 17.81
N ALA A 147 -19.93 20.01 17.57
CA ALA A 147 -19.21 20.76 18.59
C ALA A 147 -20.14 21.26 19.71
N ASP A 148 -21.40 21.57 19.37
CA ASP A 148 -22.40 22.05 20.33
C ASP A 148 -23.09 20.91 21.11
N VAL A 149 -22.94 19.66 20.65
CA VAL A 149 -23.50 18.49 21.34
C VAL A 149 -22.61 18.11 22.53
N PRO A 150 -23.19 17.87 23.72
CA PRO A 150 -22.44 17.39 24.88
C PRO A 150 -21.71 16.08 24.58
N GLN A 151 -20.45 15.99 25.00
CA GLN A 151 -19.59 14.82 24.77
C GLN A 151 -20.27 13.49 25.16
N LEU A 152 -20.97 13.46 26.30
CA LEU A 152 -21.66 12.26 26.80
C LEU A 152 -22.73 11.74 25.81
N THR A 153 -23.41 12.64 25.10
CA THR A 153 -24.40 12.28 24.09
C THR A 153 -23.73 11.59 22.91
N LEU A 154 -22.63 12.16 22.40
CA LEU A 154 -21.85 11.54 21.31
C LEU A 154 -21.31 10.16 21.71
N GLN A 155 -20.88 10.00 22.97
CA GLN A 155 -20.44 8.71 23.51
C GLN A 155 -21.56 7.67 23.57
N ARG A 156 -22.80 8.08 23.88
CA ARG A 156 -23.97 7.18 23.85
C ARG A 156 -24.34 6.76 22.43
N LEU A 157 -24.18 7.66 21.46
CA LEU A 157 -24.52 7.40 20.06
C LEU A 157 -23.48 6.51 19.35
N LEU A 158 -22.19 6.75 19.58
CA LEU A 158 -21.10 6.14 18.80
C LEU A 158 -20.21 5.19 19.63
N GLY A 159 -20.44 5.10 20.93
CA GLY A 159 -19.57 4.42 21.89
C GLY A 159 -18.56 5.37 22.53
N ALA A 160 -18.09 5.00 23.73
CA ALA A 160 -17.28 5.88 24.59
C ALA A 160 -16.02 6.44 23.93
N ARG A 161 -15.25 5.60 23.22
CA ARG A 161 -14.01 6.02 22.56
C ARG A 161 -14.27 6.90 21.35
N ALA A 162 -15.16 6.47 20.45
CA ALA A 162 -15.44 7.18 19.21
C ALA A 162 -16.15 8.52 19.46
N GLY A 163 -17.12 8.56 20.38
CA GLY A 163 -17.81 9.79 20.75
C GLY A 163 -16.90 10.81 21.44
N ARG A 164 -15.94 10.37 22.26
CA ARG A 164 -14.94 11.26 22.84
C ARG A 164 -14.03 11.87 21.77
N ALA A 165 -13.45 11.03 20.92
CA ALA A 165 -12.56 11.48 19.86
C ALA A 165 -13.27 12.43 18.89
N LEU A 166 -14.51 12.13 18.52
CA LEU A 166 -15.32 13.01 17.67
C LEU A 166 -15.55 14.38 18.31
N HIS A 167 -15.84 14.43 19.61
CA HIS A 167 -16.02 15.69 20.32
C HIS A 167 -14.71 16.50 20.36
N GLU A 168 -13.58 15.86 20.70
CA GLU A 168 -12.26 16.48 20.71
C GLU A 168 -11.91 17.06 19.32
N HIS A 169 -12.13 16.29 18.25
CA HIS A 169 -11.90 16.72 16.86
C HIS A 169 -12.83 17.87 16.45
N ALA A 170 -14.10 17.85 16.85
CA ALA A 170 -15.03 18.92 16.54
C ALA A 170 -14.66 20.25 17.20
N GLN A 171 -13.95 20.19 18.33
CA GLN A 171 -13.36 21.35 19.02
C GLN A 171 -11.97 21.73 18.48
N GLY A 172 -11.49 21.09 17.41
CA GLY A 172 -10.17 21.36 16.83
C GLY A 172 -8.99 20.79 17.60
N SER A 173 -9.23 19.93 18.58
CA SER A 173 -8.19 19.30 19.39
C SER A 173 -7.73 18.00 18.77
N ASP A 174 -6.42 17.89 18.52
CA ASP A 174 -5.75 16.67 18.10
C ASP A 174 -4.40 16.55 18.83
N THR A 175 -4.20 15.41 19.49
CA THR A 175 -3.00 15.13 20.29
C THR A 175 -1.93 14.36 19.51
N GLN A 176 -2.23 13.95 18.27
CA GLN A 176 -1.29 13.23 17.43
C GLN A 176 -0.05 14.08 17.16
N VAL A 177 1.12 13.48 17.40
CA VAL A 177 2.42 14.07 17.09
C VAL A 177 2.90 13.58 15.73
N VAL A 178 3.71 14.39 15.05
CA VAL A 178 4.44 13.95 13.86
C VAL A 178 5.53 13.00 14.32
N ASP A 179 5.37 11.71 14.01
CA ASP A 179 6.33 10.69 14.36
C ASP A 179 7.31 10.51 13.18
N PRO A 180 8.58 10.94 13.31
CA PRO A 180 9.57 10.78 12.25
C PRO A 180 10.01 9.33 12.07
N THR A 181 9.58 8.42 12.97
CA THR A 181 9.88 7.00 12.81
C THR A 181 9.22 6.51 11.53
N PRO A 182 9.99 5.97 10.57
CA PRO A 182 9.42 5.45 9.35
C PRO A 182 8.39 4.39 9.71
N THR A 183 7.16 4.54 9.20
CA THR A 183 6.16 3.48 9.31
C THR A 183 6.78 2.25 8.67
N PRO A 184 6.83 1.09 9.36
CA PRO A 184 7.43 -0.09 8.79
C PRO A 184 6.73 -0.37 7.45
N ALA A 185 7.53 -0.48 6.39
CA ALA A 185 7.00 -0.83 5.09
C ALA A 185 6.18 -2.12 5.21
N SER A 186 5.19 -2.24 4.35
CA SER A 186 4.25 -3.35 4.38
C SER A 186 3.73 -3.61 2.99
N ILE A 187 3.55 -4.88 2.66
CA ILE A 187 3.01 -5.30 1.37
C ILE A 187 1.77 -6.14 1.66
N SER A 188 0.66 -5.83 1.00
CA SER A 188 -0.57 -6.59 1.11
C SER A 188 -1.01 -7.15 -0.23
N SER A 189 -1.69 -8.28 -0.17
CA SER A 189 -2.34 -8.95 -1.29
C SER A 189 -3.75 -9.38 -0.83
N GLU A 190 -4.76 -9.19 -1.68
CA GLU A 190 -6.15 -9.53 -1.40
C GLU A 190 -6.70 -10.44 -2.50
N HIS A 191 -7.40 -11.50 -2.10
CA HIS A 191 -8.15 -12.36 -3.00
C HIS A 191 -9.64 -12.18 -2.72
N ARG A 192 -10.40 -11.79 -3.74
CA ARG A 192 -11.87 -11.68 -3.71
C ARG A 192 -12.47 -12.87 -4.42
N PHE A 193 -13.39 -13.56 -3.74
CA PHE A 193 -14.10 -14.69 -4.33
C PHE A 193 -15.23 -14.20 -5.23
N ASP A 194 -15.54 -14.95 -6.30
CA ASP A 194 -16.65 -14.64 -7.22
C ASP A 194 -18.02 -14.76 -6.54
N ARG A 195 -18.12 -15.66 -5.55
CA ARG A 195 -19.29 -15.90 -4.71
C ARG A 195 -18.84 -16.07 -3.27
N ASP A 196 -19.72 -15.74 -2.32
CA ASP A 196 -19.43 -15.92 -0.90
C ASP A 196 -19.09 -17.39 -0.61
N GLU A 197 -17.82 -17.64 -0.28
CA GLU A 197 -17.23 -18.97 -0.16
C GLU A 197 -17.40 -19.51 1.26
N LEU A 198 -17.66 -20.81 1.36
CA LEU A 198 -17.86 -21.53 2.61
C LEU A 198 -16.83 -22.64 2.79
N ASP A 199 -16.25 -23.13 1.70
CA ASP A 199 -15.34 -24.25 1.71
C ASP A 199 -13.96 -23.87 2.30
N PRO A 200 -13.57 -24.46 3.44
CA PRO A 200 -12.26 -24.22 4.03
C PRO A 200 -11.09 -24.63 3.14
N ALA A 201 -11.27 -25.61 2.25
CA ALA A 201 -10.21 -26.02 1.32
C ALA A 201 -9.96 -24.92 0.27
N THR A 202 -11.02 -24.28 -0.22
CA THR A 202 -10.92 -23.12 -1.11
C THR A 202 -10.29 -21.91 -0.41
N HIS A 203 -10.62 -21.64 0.85
CA HIS A 203 -9.93 -20.61 1.63
C HIS A 203 -8.42 -20.89 1.78
N ARG A 204 -8.04 -22.15 2.05
CA ARG A 204 -6.62 -22.54 2.15
C ARG A 204 -5.88 -22.36 0.83
N ARG A 205 -6.49 -22.68 -0.31
CA ARG A 205 -5.90 -22.41 -1.63
C ARG A 205 -5.70 -20.91 -1.86
N ALA A 206 -6.69 -20.08 -1.54
CA ALA A 206 -6.55 -18.63 -1.64
C ALA A 206 -5.42 -18.10 -0.75
N LEU A 207 -5.32 -18.56 0.50
CA LEU A 207 -4.23 -18.19 1.41
C LEU A 207 -2.85 -18.59 0.87
N LEU A 208 -2.72 -19.76 0.24
CA LEU A 208 -1.47 -20.18 -0.40
C LEU A 208 -1.09 -19.27 -1.58
N ALA A 209 -2.06 -18.94 -2.43
CA ALA A 209 -1.85 -18.04 -3.56
C ALA A 209 -1.40 -16.65 -3.08
N LEU A 210 -2.05 -16.12 -2.04
CA LEU A 210 -1.68 -14.85 -1.43
C LEU A 210 -0.30 -14.88 -0.78
N ALA A 211 0.07 -15.99 -0.12
CA ALA A 211 1.40 -16.15 0.47
C ALA A 211 2.49 -16.24 -0.61
N ASP A 212 2.21 -16.87 -1.75
CA ASP A 212 3.16 -16.97 -2.87
C ASP A 212 3.36 -15.62 -3.56
N ASP A 213 2.28 -14.88 -3.82
CA ASP A 213 2.34 -13.51 -4.34
C ASP A 213 3.13 -12.58 -3.39
N LEU A 214 2.81 -12.62 -2.09
CA LEU A 214 3.56 -11.84 -1.10
C LEU A 214 5.04 -12.23 -1.05
N GLY A 215 5.35 -13.53 -1.05
CA GLY A 215 6.73 -14.02 -1.06
C GLY A 215 7.50 -13.55 -2.30
N ALA A 216 6.90 -13.65 -3.49
CA ALA A 216 7.52 -13.20 -4.74
C ALA A 216 7.77 -11.69 -4.74
N ARG A 217 6.82 -10.89 -4.24
CA ARG A 217 6.96 -9.43 -4.14
C ARG A 217 8.04 -9.03 -3.13
N LEU A 218 8.08 -9.70 -1.98
CA LEU A 218 9.12 -9.52 -0.97
C LEU A 218 10.51 -9.78 -1.54
N ARG A 219 10.70 -10.91 -2.23
CA ARG A 219 11.96 -11.27 -2.89
C ARG A 219 12.35 -10.31 -4.00
N THR A 220 11.39 -9.87 -4.83
CA THR A 220 11.63 -8.87 -5.87
C THR A 220 12.06 -7.52 -5.29
N SER A 221 11.54 -7.17 -4.11
CA SER A 221 11.90 -5.94 -3.39
C SER A 221 13.12 -6.08 -2.47
N ASN A 222 13.74 -7.26 -2.38
CA ASN A 222 14.80 -7.61 -1.41
C ASN A 222 14.42 -7.30 0.06
N GLN A 223 13.18 -7.62 0.44
CA GLN A 223 12.64 -7.37 1.78
C GLN A 223 12.20 -8.66 2.48
N ILE A 224 12.31 -8.68 3.80
CA ILE A 224 11.82 -9.75 4.68
C ILE A 224 10.74 -9.20 5.61
N ALA A 225 9.73 -10.01 5.92
CA ALA A 225 8.65 -9.62 6.83
C ALA A 225 8.81 -10.25 8.21
N SER A 226 8.55 -9.49 9.27
CA SER A 226 8.58 -9.97 10.65
C SER A 226 7.20 -10.10 11.30
N GLY A 227 6.15 -9.62 10.62
CA GLY A 227 4.76 -9.83 11.00
C GLY A 227 3.90 -10.21 9.82
N LEU A 228 2.82 -10.94 10.10
CA LEU A 228 1.79 -11.27 9.12
C LEU A 228 0.40 -11.00 9.70
N THR A 229 -0.34 -10.13 9.03
CA THR A 229 -1.74 -9.85 9.30
C THR A 229 -2.63 -10.59 8.30
N CYS A 230 -3.64 -11.30 8.78
CA CYS A 230 -4.73 -11.84 7.98
C CYS A 230 -6.03 -11.08 8.29
N THR A 231 -6.72 -10.63 7.26
CA THR A 231 -8.03 -10.00 7.35
C THR A 231 -9.04 -10.79 6.53
N ILE A 232 -10.15 -11.15 7.14
CA ILE A 232 -11.26 -11.87 6.50
C ILE A 232 -12.45 -10.94 6.45
N HIS A 233 -13.01 -10.76 5.26
CA HIS A 233 -14.23 -10.01 5.03
C HIS A 233 -15.39 -10.98 4.80
N TYR A 234 -16.45 -10.84 5.59
CA TYR A 234 -17.60 -11.74 5.53
C TYR A 234 -18.72 -11.18 4.63
N ALA A 235 -19.68 -12.04 4.29
CA ALA A 235 -20.84 -11.68 3.49
C ALA A 235 -21.70 -10.55 4.11
N ASP A 236 -21.74 -10.47 5.45
CA ASP A 236 -22.46 -9.43 6.21
C ASP A 236 -21.74 -8.08 6.28
N ARG A 237 -20.63 -7.93 5.53
CA ARG A 237 -19.72 -6.77 5.51
C ARG A 237 -18.97 -6.53 6.82
N SER A 238 -19.07 -7.42 7.80
CA SER A 238 -18.17 -7.41 8.93
C SER A 238 -16.79 -7.94 8.52
N SER A 239 -15.77 -7.67 9.32
CA SER A 239 -14.42 -8.17 9.07
C SER A 239 -13.73 -8.56 10.36
N THR A 240 -12.94 -9.63 10.33
CA THR A 240 -12.04 -9.99 11.42
C THR A 240 -10.60 -9.87 10.96
N ARG A 241 -9.79 -9.19 11.76
CA ARG A 241 -8.35 -9.02 11.53
C ARG A 241 -7.57 -9.66 12.67
N ARG A 242 -6.54 -10.43 12.33
CA ARG A 242 -5.59 -10.99 13.29
C ARG A 242 -4.17 -10.79 12.77
N ASN A 243 -3.29 -10.38 13.67
CA ASN A 243 -1.86 -10.21 13.41
C ASN A 243 -1.07 -11.25 14.21
N ARG A 244 0.01 -11.74 13.62
CA ARG A 244 0.99 -12.61 14.28
C ARG A 244 2.41 -12.14 13.96
N VAL A 245 3.22 -12.02 14.99
CA VAL A 245 4.67 -11.83 14.86
C VAL A 245 5.30 -13.18 14.47
N LEU A 246 6.14 -13.16 13.44
CA LEU A 246 6.87 -14.34 12.98
C LEU A 246 8.09 -14.57 13.87
N SER A 247 8.45 -15.84 14.09
CA SER A 247 9.61 -16.21 14.91
C SER A 247 10.93 -15.82 14.24
N GLU A 248 10.97 -15.86 12.91
CA GLU A 248 12.05 -15.29 12.11
C GLU A 248 11.46 -14.33 11.07
N ALA A 249 12.22 -13.31 10.71
CA ALA A 249 11.86 -12.47 9.57
C ALA A 249 12.09 -13.24 8.27
N THR A 250 11.06 -13.38 7.43
CA THR A 250 11.11 -14.28 6.28
C THR A 250 10.47 -13.69 5.02
N GLN A 251 10.91 -14.21 3.88
CA GLN A 251 10.33 -13.97 2.56
C GLN A 251 9.92 -15.29 1.88
N HIS A 252 9.92 -16.40 2.62
CA HIS A 252 9.63 -17.73 2.11
C HIS A 252 8.14 -17.99 2.01
N THR A 253 7.69 -18.43 0.84
CA THR A 253 6.28 -18.72 0.57
C THR A 253 5.77 -19.78 1.55
N VAL A 254 6.57 -20.81 1.83
CA VAL A 254 6.20 -21.90 2.75
C VAL A 254 5.99 -21.41 4.19
N LEU A 255 6.88 -20.56 4.70
CA LEU A 255 6.77 -20.04 6.06
C LEU A 255 5.61 -19.04 6.20
N LEU A 256 5.43 -18.18 5.21
CA LEU A 256 4.29 -17.25 5.13
C LEU A 256 2.96 -18.01 5.07
N ALA A 257 2.86 -19.05 4.23
CA ALA A 257 1.66 -19.88 4.12
C ALA A 257 1.35 -20.63 5.42
N ARG A 258 2.38 -21.21 6.08
CA ARG A 258 2.22 -21.86 7.40
C ARG A 258 1.69 -20.88 8.45
N ALA A 259 2.25 -19.67 8.50
CA ALA A 259 1.79 -18.63 9.41
C ALA A 259 0.35 -18.20 9.10
N ALA A 260 0.03 -18.00 7.82
CA ALA A 260 -1.31 -17.65 7.35
C ALA A 260 -2.36 -18.71 7.75
N TYR A 261 -2.05 -20.00 7.57
CA TYR A 261 -2.91 -21.10 8.01
C TYR A 261 -3.09 -21.13 9.52
N ALA A 262 -2.04 -20.88 10.29
CA ALA A 262 -2.15 -20.84 11.75
C ALA A 262 -3.05 -19.69 12.21
N ILE A 263 -2.95 -18.51 11.60
CA ILE A 263 -3.84 -17.38 11.87
C ILE A 263 -5.28 -17.74 11.48
N TYR A 264 -5.47 -18.29 10.28
CA TYR A 264 -6.80 -18.70 9.79
C TYR A 264 -7.46 -19.74 10.71
N ASN A 265 -6.72 -20.76 11.14
CA ASN A 265 -7.25 -21.76 12.07
C ASN A 265 -7.60 -21.15 13.44
N SER A 266 -6.81 -20.17 13.92
CA SER A 266 -7.08 -19.49 15.19
C SER A 266 -8.35 -18.62 15.17
N LEU A 267 -8.83 -18.24 13.99
CA LEU A 267 -10.09 -17.50 13.84
C LEU A 267 -11.32 -18.37 14.12
N GLY A 268 -11.17 -19.70 14.08
CA GLY A 268 -12.24 -20.63 14.44
C GLY A 268 -13.51 -20.44 13.61
N LEU A 269 -13.37 -20.21 12.30
CA LEU A 269 -14.52 -19.91 11.42
C LEU A 269 -15.49 -21.08 11.39
N GLN A 270 -16.63 -20.95 12.07
CA GLN A 270 -17.70 -21.94 12.04
C GLN A 270 -18.67 -21.63 10.89
N ARG A 271 -18.39 -22.17 9.70
CA ARG A 271 -19.23 -22.00 8.49
C ARG A 271 -19.50 -20.52 8.12
N ALA A 272 -18.54 -19.64 8.39
CA ALA A 272 -18.64 -18.24 8.01
C ALA A 272 -18.55 -18.12 6.47
N ARG A 273 -19.49 -17.39 5.87
CA ARG A 273 -19.45 -17.03 4.45
C ARG A 273 -18.41 -15.93 4.24
N VAL A 274 -17.33 -16.26 3.53
CA VAL A 274 -16.20 -15.37 3.29
C VAL A 274 -16.30 -14.79 1.89
N ARG A 275 -16.17 -13.47 1.80
CA ARG A 275 -16.21 -12.73 0.52
C ARG A 275 -14.82 -12.42 0.00
N SER A 276 -13.90 -12.06 0.89
CA SER A 276 -12.49 -11.88 0.54
C SER A 276 -11.56 -12.19 1.70
N ILE A 277 -10.33 -12.52 1.35
CA ILE A 277 -9.22 -12.77 2.28
C ILE A 277 -8.06 -11.88 1.86
N ALA A 278 -7.51 -11.12 2.81
CA ALA A 278 -6.34 -10.30 2.61
C ALA A 278 -5.20 -10.74 3.54
N LEU A 279 -4.00 -10.90 2.97
CA LEU A 279 -2.77 -11.07 3.72
C LEU A 279 -1.92 -9.81 3.60
N ARG A 280 -1.31 -9.40 4.71
CA ARG A 280 -0.43 -8.24 4.78
C ARG A 280 0.83 -8.61 5.54
N ALA A 281 1.96 -8.53 4.84
CA ALA A 281 3.29 -8.62 5.42
C ALA A 281 3.63 -7.29 6.09
N ASP A 282 3.89 -7.33 7.39
CA ASP A 282 4.17 -6.18 8.24
C ASP A 282 5.63 -6.16 8.69
N ALA A 283 6.10 -4.97 9.08
CA ALA A 283 7.45 -4.76 9.61
C ALA A 283 8.52 -5.28 8.65
N LEU A 284 8.46 -4.80 7.40
CA LEU A 284 9.41 -5.14 6.36
C LEU A 284 10.77 -4.53 6.65
N ARG A 285 11.82 -5.33 6.43
CA ARG A 285 13.21 -4.93 6.59
C ARG A 285 14.02 -5.39 5.38
N PRO A 286 15.13 -4.70 5.04
CA PRO A 286 16.08 -5.21 4.06
C PRO A 286 16.57 -6.61 4.43
N VAL A 287 16.74 -7.47 3.43
CA VAL A 287 17.22 -8.86 3.63
C VAL A 287 18.58 -8.92 4.33
N ASP A 288 19.42 -7.89 4.19
CA ASP A 288 20.75 -7.82 4.81
C ASP A 288 20.71 -7.74 6.35
N LEU A 289 19.55 -7.36 6.91
CA LEU A 289 19.31 -7.31 8.35
C LEU A 289 18.59 -8.57 8.87
N ALA A 290 18.44 -9.60 8.03
CA ALA A 290 17.85 -10.87 8.42
C ALA A 290 18.79 -11.63 9.36
N THR A 291 18.47 -11.64 10.66
CA THR A 291 19.09 -12.59 11.59
C THR A 291 18.38 -13.93 11.43
N ARG A 292 19.00 -14.87 10.69
CA ARG A 292 18.55 -16.26 10.64
C ARG A 292 19.30 -17.07 11.70
N GLN A 293 18.56 -17.88 12.46
CA GLN A 293 19.19 -18.91 13.27
C GLN A 293 19.72 -20.00 12.34
N LEU A 294 21.04 -20.15 12.28
CA LEU A 294 21.67 -21.22 11.50
C LEU A 294 21.29 -22.57 12.11
N THR A 295 20.55 -23.38 11.35
CA THR A 295 20.30 -24.78 11.66
C THR A 295 21.38 -25.63 11.00
N LEU A 296 21.84 -26.69 11.69
CA LEU A 296 22.86 -27.61 11.17
C LEU A 296 22.34 -28.52 10.05
N ASP A 297 21.03 -28.49 9.78
CA ASP A 297 20.36 -29.27 8.75
C ASP A 297 20.12 -28.44 7.49
N ALA A 298 20.74 -28.83 6.37
CA ALA A 298 20.59 -28.20 5.03
C ALA A 298 19.20 -28.41 4.38
N VAL A 299 18.17 -28.73 5.17
CA VAL A 299 16.82 -29.08 4.71
C VAL A 299 16.10 -27.86 4.12
N ASP A 300 16.44 -26.66 4.60
CA ASP A 300 15.80 -25.40 4.18
C ASP A 300 16.45 -24.77 2.93
N ASP A 301 17.68 -25.13 2.56
CA ASP A 301 18.38 -24.49 1.43
C ASP A 301 17.84 -24.92 0.06
N LYS A 302 17.28 -26.14 -0.03
CA LYS A 302 16.66 -26.67 -1.25
C LYS A 302 15.38 -25.90 -1.66
N PRO A 303 14.38 -25.69 -0.78
CA PRO A 303 13.19 -24.92 -1.15
C PRO A 303 13.52 -23.46 -1.51
N LEU A 304 14.51 -22.85 -0.85
CA LEU A 304 15.07 -21.53 -1.18
C LEU A 304 15.58 -21.44 -2.63
N ALA A 305 16.41 -22.40 -3.04
CA ALA A 305 16.93 -22.46 -4.40
C ALA A 305 15.82 -22.67 -5.43
N ILE A 306 14.79 -23.45 -5.09
CA ILE A 306 13.61 -23.69 -5.93
C ILE A 306 12.79 -22.41 -6.09
N GLU A 307 12.53 -21.66 -5.01
CA GLU A 307 11.82 -20.38 -5.07
C GLU A 307 12.57 -19.36 -5.95
N ALA A 308 13.89 -19.24 -5.79
CA ALA A 308 14.72 -18.36 -6.61
C ALA A 308 14.76 -18.76 -8.10
N VAL A 309 14.69 -20.07 -8.40
CA VAL A 309 14.56 -20.56 -9.78
C VAL A 309 13.16 -20.27 -10.33
N ALA A 310 12.12 -20.49 -9.52
CA ALA A 310 10.74 -20.25 -9.89
C ALA A 310 10.49 -18.78 -10.21
N ASP A 311 11.02 -17.87 -9.39
CA ASP A 311 10.90 -16.43 -9.61
C ASP A 311 11.64 -15.97 -10.87
N ARG A 312 12.84 -16.51 -11.14
CA ARG A 312 13.55 -16.24 -12.41
C ARG A 312 12.77 -16.70 -13.63
N ALA A 313 12.12 -17.86 -13.56
CA ALA A 313 11.27 -18.34 -14.63
C ALA A 313 10.03 -17.45 -14.81
N ARG A 314 9.38 -17.01 -13.71
CA ARG A 314 8.24 -16.07 -13.75
C ARG A 314 8.62 -14.72 -14.34
N ALA A 315 9.80 -14.18 -13.99
CA ALA A 315 10.29 -12.93 -14.52
C ALA A 315 10.52 -12.99 -16.04
N ARG A 316 10.93 -14.15 -16.57
CA ARG A 316 11.22 -14.33 -18.00
C ARG A 316 10.00 -14.75 -18.84
N PHE A 317 9.10 -15.56 -18.28
CA PHE A 317 8.04 -16.23 -19.04
C PHE A 317 6.62 -15.91 -18.54
N GLY A 318 6.48 -15.08 -17.51
CA GLY A 318 5.20 -14.65 -16.95
C GLY A 318 4.75 -15.47 -15.73
N HIS A 319 3.80 -14.91 -14.98
CA HIS A 319 3.38 -15.40 -13.66
C HIS A 319 2.68 -16.79 -13.70
N GLN A 320 2.17 -17.22 -14.86
CA GLN A 320 1.43 -18.48 -14.98
C GLN A 320 2.32 -19.71 -15.19
N VAL A 321 3.63 -19.54 -15.36
CA VAL A 321 4.54 -20.62 -15.77
C VAL A 321 4.88 -21.58 -14.62
N LEU A 322 4.95 -21.06 -13.39
CA LEU A 322 5.18 -21.87 -12.20
C LEU A 322 4.32 -21.38 -11.04
N TYR A 323 3.55 -22.28 -10.46
CA TYR A 323 2.73 -22.02 -9.28
C TYR A 323 2.72 -23.27 -8.39
N PRO A 324 2.48 -23.11 -7.07
CA PRO A 324 2.33 -24.24 -6.17
C PRO A 324 1.33 -25.26 -6.71
N ALA A 325 1.68 -26.54 -6.73
CA ALA A 325 0.86 -27.61 -7.33
C ALA A 325 -0.57 -27.66 -6.76
N ALA A 326 -0.76 -27.28 -5.48
CA ALA A 326 -2.07 -27.19 -4.84
C ALA A 326 -3.00 -26.10 -5.44
N LEU A 327 -2.46 -25.19 -6.26
CA LEU A 327 -3.21 -24.18 -7.02
C LEU A 327 -3.52 -24.63 -8.45
N ALA A 328 -2.96 -25.77 -8.89
CA ALA A 328 -3.32 -26.35 -10.17
C ALA A 328 -4.80 -26.71 -10.14
N THR A 329 -5.60 -26.01 -10.93
CA THR A 329 -6.95 -26.48 -11.23
C THR A 329 -6.77 -27.70 -12.12
N ASN A 330 -7.31 -28.84 -11.71
CA ASN A 330 -7.26 -30.07 -12.50
C ASN A 330 -8.21 -29.91 -13.69
N SER A 331 -7.88 -29.03 -14.64
CA SER A 331 -8.38 -29.16 -15.99
C SER A 331 -7.74 -30.44 -16.51
N ARG A 332 -8.51 -31.54 -16.47
CA ARG A 332 -8.39 -32.56 -17.50
C ARG A 332 -8.57 -31.81 -18.81
N THR A 333 -7.47 -31.29 -19.34
CA THR A 333 -7.36 -30.94 -20.73
C THR A 333 -7.52 -32.29 -21.40
N GLU A 334 -8.70 -32.54 -21.94
CA GLU A 334 -8.86 -33.52 -23.00
C GLU A 334 -7.79 -33.15 -24.02
N MET A 335 -6.71 -33.92 -24.02
CA MET A 335 -5.78 -33.97 -25.12
C MET A 335 -6.64 -34.25 -26.36
N PRO A 336 -6.59 -33.42 -27.42
CA PRO A 336 -7.31 -33.74 -28.63
C PRO A 336 -6.88 -35.15 -29.07
N SER A 337 -7.88 -36.01 -29.22
CA SER A 337 -7.70 -37.39 -29.65
C SER A 337 -6.83 -37.42 -30.89
N THR A 338 -5.75 -38.20 -30.85
CA THR A 338 -4.97 -38.61 -32.01
C THR A 338 -5.92 -39.07 -33.11
N GLY A 339 -6.17 -38.20 -34.08
CA GLY A 339 -7.23 -38.40 -35.07
C GLY A 339 -7.20 -37.32 -36.15
N ASP A 340 -6.00 -37.01 -36.65
CA ASP A 340 -5.84 -36.68 -38.06
C ASP A 340 -4.36 -36.80 -38.43
N ARG A 341 -4.02 -37.90 -39.10
CA ARG A 341 -2.74 -38.05 -39.79
C ARG A 341 -2.85 -37.27 -41.10
N PRO A 342 -1.96 -36.31 -41.41
CA PRO A 342 -1.79 -35.92 -42.79
C PRO A 342 -1.19 -37.12 -43.54
N VAL A 343 -1.87 -37.49 -44.63
CA VAL A 343 -1.45 -38.49 -45.60
C VAL A 343 -0.05 -38.15 -46.10
N VAL A 344 0.91 -39.05 -45.85
CA VAL A 344 2.24 -39.00 -46.46
C VAL A 344 2.10 -39.53 -47.87
N GLU A 345 2.11 -38.61 -48.84
CA GLU A 345 2.23 -38.95 -50.25
C GLU A 345 3.63 -39.51 -50.50
N GLN A 346 3.67 -40.74 -51.01
CA GLN A 346 4.89 -41.48 -51.30
C GLN A 346 5.53 -40.94 -52.59
N THR A 347 6.68 -40.29 -52.48
CA THR A 347 7.54 -40.05 -53.65
C THR A 347 8.56 -41.18 -53.75
N ARG A 348 8.52 -41.92 -54.86
CA ARG A 348 9.46 -43.02 -55.19
C ARG A 348 10.86 -42.48 -55.52
N PRO A 349 11.92 -43.27 -55.28
CA PRO A 349 13.30 -42.80 -55.34
C PRO A 349 13.92 -43.09 -56.71
N GLU A 350 13.50 -42.40 -57.75
CA GLU A 350 14.28 -42.37 -59.00
C GLU A 350 13.85 -41.16 -59.84
N ASP A 351 14.64 -40.09 -59.74
CA ASP A 351 15.03 -39.25 -60.88
C ASP A 351 16.03 -38.15 -60.46
N VAL A 352 17.30 -38.35 -60.89
CA VAL A 352 18.21 -37.36 -61.50
C VAL A 352 18.49 -36.04 -60.72
N LEU A 353 19.60 -35.84 -60.00
CA LEU A 353 21.02 -35.75 -60.40
C LEU A 353 21.35 -34.67 -61.45
N TRP A 354 21.58 -33.40 -61.05
CA TRP A 354 22.79 -32.61 -61.38
C TRP A 354 22.79 -31.18 -60.78
N MET A 355 23.98 -30.82 -60.22
CA MET A 355 24.70 -29.52 -60.31
C MET A 355 24.01 -28.19 -59.91
N THR A 356 24.61 -27.18 -59.29
CA THR A 356 25.88 -26.92 -58.57
C THR A 356 25.78 -25.47 -58.07
N ARG A 357 26.40 -25.18 -56.91
CA ARG A 357 27.00 -23.88 -56.48
C ARG A 357 26.40 -22.55 -57.00
N SER A 358 25.97 -21.70 -56.07
CA SER A 358 26.46 -20.32 -56.00
C SER A 358 26.10 -19.66 -54.67
N ARG A 359 27.10 -19.39 -53.83
CA ARG A 359 27.02 -18.39 -52.76
C ARG A 359 28.40 -17.76 -52.62
N ARG A 360 28.59 -16.60 -53.27
CA ARG A 360 29.49 -15.52 -52.82
C ARG A 360 29.25 -14.24 -53.63
N GLU A 361 29.17 -13.15 -52.87
CA GLU A 361 29.60 -11.78 -53.18
C GLU A 361 28.78 -10.88 -54.12
N ALA A 362 28.17 -9.85 -53.52
CA ALA A 362 28.07 -8.45 -53.98
C ALA A 362 27.50 -7.65 -52.78
N GLY A 363 28.02 -6.53 -52.27
CA GLY A 363 28.73 -5.40 -52.88
C GLY A 363 27.90 -4.12 -52.58
N PRO A 364 28.45 -3.03 -52.00
CA PRO A 364 27.69 -1.88 -51.50
C PRO A 364 27.32 -0.87 -52.62
N PRO A 365 26.40 0.09 -52.39
CA PRO A 365 25.88 0.96 -53.45
C PRO A 365 26.84 2.12 -53.80
N PRO A 366 26.80 2.64 -55.03
CA PRO A 366 27.71 3.68 -55.50
C PRO A 366 27.31 5.09 -55.06
N ARG A 367 28.34 5.94 -54.92
CA ARG A 367 28.28 7.41 -54.85
C ARG A 367 28.63 8.00 -56.22
N GLY A 368 28.12 9.22 -56.47
CA GLY A 368 28.55 10.16 -57.51
C GLY A 368 27.52 10.31 -58.61
N GLU A 369 27.11 11.52 -59.04
CA GLU A 369 27.74 12.85 -58.99
C GLU A 369 26.71 13.96 -58.67
#